data_AF-A0A8D0WBC8-F1
#
_entry.id   AF-A0A8D0WBC8-F1
#
_cell.length_a   1.000
_cell.length_b   1.000
_cell.length_c   1.000
_cell.angle_alpha   90.00
_cell.angle_beta   90.00
_cell.angle_gamma   90.00
#
_symmetry.space_group_name_H-M   'P 1'
#
loop_
_entity.id
_entity.type
_entity.pdbx_description
1 polymer ?
#
loop_
_entity_poly.entity_id
_entity_poly.type
_entity_poly.pdbx_seq_one_letter_code
_entity_poly.pdbx_strand_id
1 'polypeptide(L)'
;MALPFARPLCLCRWGAKRLGIAAAETRRGVSFKLEEKTAHSSLALFKSDTGVKYGMVGLEPTKLALNVERFREWAVVLADTAITSGRHYWEVTVKRSQQFRIGVADVDMSRDSCIGVDDRSWVFTYAQRKWHTMLANEKAPIEGIGQPEKVGLLLEYEAQKLSLVDVNRVAVVHTLQTDFRGPVVPAFALWDGELLTHSGLEGPHFRKRSRSKRPPLLDSRTLRRIWLMQSRSLGSDVCSPVAFSAFRGKKPGKVSYKDNNAILTVFPNG
;
A
#
# COMPACT_ATOMS: atom_id res chain seq x y z
N MET A 1 -58.81 -26.56 23.58
CA MET A 1 -58.47 -26.29 22.17
C MET A 1 -57.48 -25.13 22.15
N ALA A 2 -56.42 -25.28 21.36
CA ALA A 2 -55.16 -24.56 21.49
C ALA A 2 -55.19 -23.11 21.02
N LEU A 3 -54.40 -22.26 21.71
CA LEU A 3 -53.93 -20.95 21.24
C LEU A 3 -52.72 -21.16 20.30
N PRO A 4 -52.53 -20.32 19.26
CA PRO A 4 -51.41 -20.47 18.34
C PRO A 4 -50.12 -19.84 18.91
N PHE A 5 -49.03 -20.58 18.69
CA PHE A 5 -47.67 -20.30 19.12
C PHE A 5 -47.07 -19.09 18.39
N ALA A 6 -46.56 -18.14 19.19
CA ALA A 6 -45.65 -17.10 18.74
C ALA A 6 -44.24 -17.66 18.51
N ARG A 7 -43.58 -17.21 17.44
CA ARG A 7 -42.18 -17.47 17.08
C ARG A 7 -41.22 -16.86 18.12
N PRO A 8 -40.10 -17.52 18.47
CA PRO A 8 -38.96 -16.83 19.06
C PRO A 8 -37.96 -16.44 17.96
N LEU A 9 -37.67 -15.14 17.90
CA LEU A 9 -36.46 -14.58 17.28
C LEU A 9 -35.25 -15.11 18.03
N CYS A 10 -34.32 -15.76 17.33
CA CYS A 10 -33.06 -16.21 17.89
C CYS A 10 -32.13 -14.99 18.07
N LEU A 11 -32.23 -14.34 19.23
CA LEU A 11 -31.25 -13.36 19.70
C LEU A 11 -30.04 -14.13 20.22
N CYS A 12 -28.97 -14.18 19.44
CA CYS A 12 -27.67 -14.60 19.95
C CYS A 12 -27.20 -13.57 20.99
N ARG A 13 -27.39 -13.89 22.29
CA ARG A 13 -26.82 -13.15 23.42
C ARG A 13 -25.30 -13.27 23.38
N TRP A 14 -24.60 -12.20 23.03
CA TRP A 14 -23.20 -12.04 23.42
C TRP A 14 -23.13 -11.56 24.88
N GLY A 15 -22.65 -12.44 25.76
CA GLY A 15 -22.44 -12.13 27.16
C GLY A 15 -21.30 -11.13 27.33
N ALA A 16 -21.61 -9.94 27.80
CA ALA A 16 -20.62 -8.98 28.26
C ALA A 16 -20.14 -9.38 29.67
N LYS A 17 -18.85 -9.66 29.82
CA LYS A 17 -18.17 -9.58 31.12
C LYS A 17 -17.10 -8.51 31.01
N ARG A 18 -17.35 -7.36 31.65
CA ARG A 18 -16.34 -6.35 31.95
C ARG A 18 -15.50 -6.85 33.13
N LEU A 19 -14.21 -7.04 32.89
CA LEU A 19 -13.17 -6.87 33.91
C LEU A 19 -12.04 -6.10 33.25
N GLY A 20 -11.76 -4.92 33.79
CA GLY A 20 -10.70 -4.05 33.31
C GLY A 20 -9.34 -4.58 33.71
N ILE A 21 -8.48 -4.76 32.71
CA ILE A 21 -7.03 -4.67 32.83
C ILE A 21 -6.64 -3.83 31.60
N ALA A 22 -5.93 -2.73 31.80
CA ALA A 22 -5.31 -2.02 30.69
C ALA A 22 -4.35 -3.02 30.02
N ALA A 23 -4.79 -3.60 28.90
CA ALA A 23 -4.00 -4.58 28.18
C ALA A 23 -2.78 -3.86 27.64
N ALA A 24 -1.60 -4.24 28.13
CA ALA A 24 -0.36 -3.98 27.43
C ALA A 24 -0.54 -4.48 26.00
N GLU A 25 -0.56 -3.55 25.06
CA GLU A 25 -0.79 -3.79 23.65
C GLU A 25 0.21 -4.84 23.19
N THR A 26 -0.28 -6.06 22.97
CA THR A 26 0.58 -7.18 22.63
C THR A 26 1.14 -6.87 21.25
N ARG A 27 2.45 -6.61 21.15
CA ARG A 27 3.19 -6.26 19.92
C ARG A 27 3.15 -7.32 18.81
N ARG A 28 2.24 -8.29 18.86
CA ARG A 28 2.13 -9.34 17.85
C ARG A 28 1.33 -8.79 16.67
N GLY A 29 1.95 -8.77 15.49
CA GLY A 29 1.25 -8.46 14.24
C GLY A 29 0.18 -9.50 13.91
N VAL A 30 -0.76 -9.14 13.02
CA VAL A 30 -1.80 -10.05 12.54
C VAL A 30 -1.19 -11.34 11.98
N SER A 31 -1.64 -12.49 12.48
CA SER A 31 -1.37 -13.80 11.89
C SER A 31 -2.66 -14.29 11.24
N PHE A 32 -2.56 -14.75 9.99
CA PHE A 32 -3.70 -15.17 9.19
C PHE A 32 -3.29 -16.28 8.21
N LYS A 33 -4.29 -17.04 7.77
CA LYS A 33 -4.23 -17.94 6.63
C LYS A 33 -5.18 -17.46 5.53
N LEU A 34 -5.03 -18.03 4.35
CA LEU A 34 -5.92 -17.84 3.22
C LEU A 34 -7.13 -18.76 3.38
N GLU A 35 -8.31 -18.21 3.14
CA GLU A 35 -9.57 -18.86 3.43
C GLU A 35 -10.09 -19.56 2.16
N GLU A 36 -9.95 -20.90 2.11
CA GLU A 36 -10.27 -21.73 0.94
C GLU A 36 -11.71 -21.55 0.46
N LYS A 37 -12.65 -21.34 1.39
CA LYS A 37 -14.07 -21.18 1.07
C LYS A 37 -14.32 -19.89 0.26
N THR A 38 -13.46 -18.88 0.40
CA THR A 38 -13.53 -17.64 -0.40
C THR A 38 -12.84 -17.77 -1.76
N ALA A 39 -11.79 -18.60 -1.86
CA ALA A 39 -10.92 -18.65 -3.03
C ALA A 39 -11.67 -19.02 -4.33
N HIS A 40 -11.39 -18.34 -5.42
CA HIS A 40 -11.89 -18.75 -6.73
C HIS A 40 -11.40 -20.16 -7.13
N SER A 41 -12.17 -20.88 -7.96
CA SER A 41 -11.82 -22.25 -8.37
C SER A 41 -10.48 -22.35 -9.11
N SER A 42 -10.06 -21.29 -9.82
CA SER A 42 -8.75 -21.21 -10.48
C SER A 42 -7.57 -21.02 -9.52
N LEU A 43 -7.82 -20.91 -8.22
CA LEU A 43 -6.80 -20.72 -7.20
C LEU A 43 -6.64 -21.98 -6.35
N ALA A 44 -5.40 -22.42 -6.19
CA ALA A 44 -5.03 -23.52 -5.30
C ALA A 44 -4.22 -22.98 -4.13
N LEU A 45 -4.67 -23.29 -2.91
CA LEU A 45 -3.94 -22.96 -1.68
C LEU A 45 -2.82 -23.99 -1.46
N PHE A 46 -1.71 -23.54 -0.88
CA PHE A 46 -0.57 -24.40 -0.57
C PHE A 46 0.21 -23.90 0.64
N LYS A 47 1.17 -24.71 1.13
CA LYS A 47 1.98 -24.40 2.33
C LYS A 47 1.12 -24.06 3.55
N SER A 48 0.20 -24.96 3.90
CA SER A 48 -0.71 -24.79 5.04
C SER A 48 -1.52 -23.48 4.93
N ASP A 49 -2.04 -23.23 3.73
CA ASP A 49 -2.93 -22.11 3.41
C ASP A 49 -2.28 -20.73 3.58
N THR A 50 -0.96 -20.63 3.46
CA THR A 50 -0.24 -19.34 3.45
C THR A 50 0.15 -18.91 2.03
N GLY A 51 0.10 -19.83 1.07
CA GLY A 51 0.37 -19.57 -0.33
C GLY A 51 -0.85 -19.81 -1.21
N VAL A 52 -0.93 -19.08 -2.31
CA VAL A 52 -1.94 -19.26 -3.36
C VAL A 52 -1.28 -19.27 -4.73
N LYS A 53 -1.68 -20.21 -5.57
CA LYS A 53 -1.17 -20.39 -6.92
C LYS A 53 -2.31 -20.36 -7.93
N TYR A 54 -2.09 -19.69 -9.05
CA TYR A 54 -3.03 -19.70 -10.16
C TYR A 54 -2.88 -21.00 -10.97
N GLY A 55 -3.99 -21.71 -11.15
CA GLY A 55 -4.11 -22.90 -11.99
C GLY A 55 -4.99 -22.62 -13.20
N MET A 56 -4.51 -22.98 -14.40
CA MET A 56 -5.30 -22.83 -15.64
C MET A 56 -6.54 -23.76 -15.66
N VAL A 57 -6.45 -24.90 -14.99
CA VAL A 57 -7.58 -25.80 -14.75
C VAL A 57 -8.05 -25.51 -13.34
N GLY A 58 -9.18 -24.83 -13.21
CA GLY A 58 -9.81 -24.61 -11.91
C GLY A 58 -10.22 -25.94 -11.26
N LEU A 59 -10.45 -25.91 -9.95
CA LEU A 59 -11.03 -27.03 -9.24
C LEU A 59 -12.39 -27.39 -9.87
N GLU A 60 -12.60 -28.69 -10.12
CA GLU A 60 -13.83 -29.21 -10.72
C GLU A 60 -15.08 -28.68 -9.98
N PRO A 61 -16.05 -28.08 -10.68
CA PRO A 61 -17.26 -27.53 -10.08
C PRO A 61 -18.03 -28.55 -9.22
N THR A 62 -17.97 -29.83 -9.56
CA THR A 62 -18.62 -30.92 -8.82
C THR A 62 -18.04 -31.14 -7.42
N LYS A 63 -16.80 -30.71 -7.16
CA LYS A 63 -16.15 -30.78 -5.84
C LYS A 63 -16.45 -29.56 -4.97
N LEU A 64 -17.06 -28.53 -5.55
CA LEU A 64 -17.32 -27.26 -4.90
C LEU A 64 -18.82 -27.16 -4.61
N ALA A 65 -19.23 -27.45 -3.37
CA ALA A 65 -20.59 -27.13 -2.93
C ALA A 65 -20.90 -25.64 -3.23
N LEU A 66 -22.17 -25.33 -3.54
CA LEU A 66 -22.64 -23.95 -3.77
C LEU A 66 -22.34 -23.07 -2.55
N ASN A 67 -21.14 -22.51 -2.50
CA ASN A 67 -20.71 -21.62 -1.44
C ASN A 67 -20.92 -20.17 -1.90
N VAL A 68 -21.74 -19.45 -1.16
CA VAL A 68 -22.02 -18.02 -1.39
C VAL A 68 -20.83 -17.13 -1.04
N GLU A 69 -19.89 -17.61 -0.23
CA GLU A 69 -18.70 -16.84 0.15
C GLU A 69 -17.58 -16.90 -0.90
N ARG A 70 -17.71 -17.78 -1.91
CA ARG A 70 -16.67 -18.01 -2.92
C ARG A 70 -16.76 -16.98 -4.05
N PHE A 71 -15.62 -16.41 -4.44
CA PHE A 71 -15.52 -15.65 -5.69
C PHE A 71 -15.72 -16.58 -6.89
N ARG A 72 -16.61 -16.19 -7.81
CA ARG A 72 -16.97 -17.03 -8.97
C ARG A 72 -16.40 -16.55 -10.30
N GLU A 73 -16.27 -15.24 -10.45
CA GLU A 73 -15.81 -14.62 -11.69
C GLU A 73 -14.34 -14.16 -11.63
N TRP A 74 -13.86 -13.88 -10.42
CA TRP A 74 -12.56 -13.26 -10.22
C TRP A 74 -11.64 -14.15 -9.41
N ALA A 75 -10.41 -14.34 -9.88
CA ALA A 75 -9.36 -15.09 -9.20
C ALA A 75 -8.86 -14.36 -7.94
N VAL A 76 -9.72 -14.32 -6.92
CA VAL A 76 -9.55 -13.63 -5.63
C VAL A 76 -9.61 -14.64 -4.48
N VAL A 77 -8.86 -14.38 -3.42
CA VAL A 77 -8.93 -15.07 -2.13
C VAL A 77 -8.76 -14.06 -0.99
N LEU A 78 -9.49 -14.26 0.10
CA LEU A 78 -9.38 -13.47 1.32
C LEU A 78 -8.67 -14.24 2.43
N ALA A 79 -8.14 -13.52 3.40
CA ALA A 79 -7.63 -14.09 4.63
C ALA A 79 -8.74 -14.38 5.65
N ASP A 80 -8.46 -15.29 6.58
CA ASP A 80 -9.38 -15.79 7.61
C ASP A 80 -9.51 -14.88 8.85
N THR A 81 -8.63 -13.89 8.99
CA THR A 81 -8.51 -13.08 10.21
C THR A 81 -8.85 -11.62 9.93
N ALA A 82 -9.95 -11.16 10.53
CA ALA A 82 -10.38 -9.78 10.42
C ALA A 82 -9.56 -8.84 11.33
N ILE A 83 -9.27 -7.66 10.79
CA ILE A 83 -8.57 -6.57 11.47
C ILE A 83 -9.59 -5.47 11.76
N THR A 84 -9.69 -5.09 13.04
CA THR A 84 -10.66 -4.10 13.53
C THR A 84 -10.01 -2.91 14.24
N SER A 85 -8.70 -2.96 14.46
CA SER A 85 -7.93 -1.94 15.18
C SER A 85 -6.44 -2.23 15.06
N GLY A 86 -5.62 -1.21 15.32
CA GLY A 86 -4.18 -1.29 15.50
C GLY A 86 -3.36 -1.19 14.23
N ARG A 87 -2.07 -1.46 14.42
CA ARG A 87 -1.05 -1.43 13.36
C ARG A 87 -0.58 -2.84 13.04
N HIS A 88 -0.77 -3.25 11.79
CA HIS A 88 -0.49 -4.60 11.32
C HIS A 88 0.44 -4.60 10.12
N TYR A 89 1.32 -5.59 10.05
CA TYR A 89 2.28 -5.74 8.97
C TYR A 89 2.35 -7.19 8.51
N TRP A 90 2.39 -7.38 7.19
CA TRP A 90 2.64 -8.67 6.57
C TRP A 90 3.43 -8.47 5.27
N GLU A 91 4.12 -9.53 4.84
CA GLU A 91 4.87 -9.53 3.59
C GLU A 91 4.24 -10.50 2.59
N VAL A 92 4.43 -10.21 1.30
CA VAL A 92 3.99 -11.06 0.19
C VAL A 92 5.20 -11.31 -0.70
N THR A 93 5.59 -12.57 -0.82
CA THR A 93 6.55 -13.03 -1.82
C THR A 93 5.80 -13.37 -3.10
N VAL A 94 6.28 -12.81 -4.22
CA VAL A 94 5.69 -12.98 -5.54
C VAL A 94 6.61 -13.88 -6.36
N LYS A 95 6.06 -14.93 -6.97
CA LYS A 95 6.85 -15.85 -7.80
C LYS A 95 6.15 -16.11 -9.12
N ARG A 96 6.89 -15.89 -10.22
CA ARG A 96 6.45 -16.15 -11.60
C ARG A 96 5.10 -15.50 -11.94
N SER A 97 4.78 -14.37 -11.31
CA SER A 97 3.58 -13.59 -11.59
C SER A 97 3.97 -12.23 -12.17
N GLN A 98 3.23 -11.79 -13.18
CA GLN A 98 3.31 -10.47 -13.82
C GLN A 98 2.02 -9.67 -13.64
N GLN A 99 0.96 -10.29 -13.10
CA GLN A 99 -0.32 -9.65 -12.89
C GLN A 99 -0.97 -10.10 -11.59
N PHE A 100 -1.04 -9.18 -10.63
CA PHE A 100 -1.66 -9.45 -9.33
C PHE A 100 -2.17 -8.17 -8.64
N ARG A 101 -3.02 -8.34 -7.63
CA ARG A 101 -3.46 -7.30 -6.70
C ARG A 101 -3.31 -7.79 -5.27
N ILE A 102 -2.85 -6.90 -4.39
CA ILE A 102 -2.66 -7.18 -2.97
C ILE A 102 -3.12 -5.98 -2.15
N GLY A 103 -3.82 -6.22 -1.04
CA GLY A 103 -4.29 -5.14 -0.19
C GLY A 103 -5.21 -5.64 0.91
N VAL A 104 -6.23 -4.85 1.21
CA VAL A 104 -7.30 -5.22 2.14
C VAL A 104 -8.67 -4.98 1.52
N ALA A 105 -9.66 -5.71 2.00
CA ALA A 105 -11.05 -5.51 1.65
C ALA A 105 -11.94 -5.63 2.88
N ASP A 106 -13.11 -5.01 2.82
CA ASP A 106 -14.17 -5.25 3.79
C ASP A 106 -14.53 -6.75 3.81
N VAL A 107 -14.78 -7.29 5.01
CA VAL A 107 -15.12 -8.72 5.18
C VAL A 107 -16.34 -9.13 4.33
N ASP A 108 -17.28 -8.22 4.16
CA ASP A 108 -18.56 -8.38 3.45
C ASP A 108 -18.54 -7.87 2.01
N MET A 109 -17.36 -7.61 1.42
CA MET A 109 -17.27 -7.21 0.00
C MET A 109 -18.01 -8.21 -0.92
N SER A 110 -18.59 -7.70 -2.01
CA SER A 110 -19.30 -8.54 -2.99
C SER A 110 -18.38 -9.61 -3.57
N ARG A 111 -18.89 -10.84 -3.69
CA ARG A 111 -18.17 -11.97 -4.31
C ARG A 111 -18.22 -11.97 -5.84
N ASP A 112 -18.97 -11.02 -6.41
CA ASP A 112 -19.09 -10.80 -7.86
C ASP A 112 -18.14 -9.69 -8.36
N SER A 113 -17.44 -9.01 -7.44
CA SER A 113 -16.52 -7.91 -7.72
C SER A 113 -15.07 -8.35 -7.51
N CYS A 114 -14.15 -7.77 -8.28
CA CYS A 114 -12.71 -7.94 -8.04
C CYS A 114 -12.20 -6.87 -7.07
N ILE A 115 -11.24 -7.21 -6.22
CA ILE A 115 -10.61 -6.24 -5.31
C ILE A 115 -10.02 -5.03 -6.08
N GLY A 116 -10.30 -3.83 -5.58
CA GLY A 116 -9.98 -2.54 -6.17
C GLY A 116 -11.03 -2.00 -7.16
N VAL A 117 -12.03 -2.78 -7.55
CA VAL A 117 -13.08 -2.32 -8.48
C VAL A 117 -14.18 -1.54 -7.75
N ASP A 118 -14.54 -1.96 -6.55
CA ASP A 118 -15.52 -1.30 -5.70
C ASP A 118 -14.86 -0.36 -4.66
N ASP A 119 -15.70 0.33 -3.88
CA ASP A 119 -15.30 1.18 -2.75
C ASP A 119 -15.08 0.38 -1.45
N ARG A 120 -15.11 -0.96 -1.53
CA ARG A 120 -15.01 -1.89 -0.40
C ARG A 120 -13.62 -2.55 -0.31
N SER A 121 -12.67 -2.09 -1.12
CA SER A 121 -11.35 -2.68 -1.19
C SER A 121 -10.28 -1.67 -1.61
N TRP A 122 -9.12 -1.72 -0.94
CA TRP A 122 -7.99 -0.83 -1.13
C TRP A 122 -6.76 -1.65 -1.45
N VAL A 123 -6.26 -1.55 -2.68
CA VAL A 123 -5.21 -2.46 -3.16
C VAL A 123 -4.11 -1.76 -3.93
N PHE A 124 -2.95 -2.41 -3.94
CA PHE A 124 -1.88 -2.16 -4.87
C PHE A 124 -1.94 -3.21 -5.97
N THR A 125 -1.88 -2.77 -7.22
CA THR A 125 -1.86 -3.63 -8.40
C THR A 125 -0.51 -3.57 -9.09
N TYR A 126 -0.02 -4.74 -9.49
CA TYR A 126 1.12 -4.87 -10.38
C TYR A 126 0.65 -5.48 -11.70
N ALA A 127 0.88 -4.78 -12.80
CA ALA A 127 0.58 -5.24 -14.15
C ALA A 127 1.49 -4.52 -15.14
N GLN A 128 1.86 -5.20 -16.23
CA GLN A 128 2.72 -4.62 -17.29
C GLN A 128 4.00 -3.96 -16.73
N ARG A 129 4.59 -4.61 -15.72
CA ARG A 129 5.79 -4.13 -15.00
C ARG A 129 5.64 -2.80 -14.27
N LYS A 130 4.41 -2.36 -14.01
CA LYS A 130 4.10 -1.09 -13.34
C LYS A 130 3.23 -1.33 -12.11
N TRP A 131 3.51 -0.56 -11.07
CA TRP A 131 2.71 -0.51 -9.86
C TRP A 131 1.67 0.61 -9.95
N HIS A 132 0.48 0.34 -9.44
CA HIS A 132 -0.56 1.35 -9.26
C HIS A 132 -1.26 1.13 -7.92
N THR A 133 -1.83 2.19 -7.38
CA THR A 133 -2.94 2.06 -6.43
C THR A 133 -4.22 1.75 -7.19
N MET A 134 -5.18 1.10 -6.52
CA MET A 134 -6.51 0.90 -7.06
C MET A 134 -7.58 0.88 -5.94
N LEU A 135 -8.64 1.67 -6.14
CA LEU A 135 -9.82 1.81 -5.27
C LEU A 135 -10.96 2.33 -6.14
N ALA A 136 -12.18 1.81 -5.99
CA ALA A 136 -13.36 2.27 -6.73
C ALA A 136 -13.11 2.37 -8.25
N ASN A 137 -12.34 1.42 -8.80
CA ASN A 137 -11.90 1.35 -10.19
C ASN A 137 -10.99 2.51 -10.66
N GLU A 138 -10.64 3.46 -9.78
CA GLU A 138 -9.65 4.49 -10.04
C GLU A 138 -8.23 3.91 -9.86
N LYS A 139 -7.32 4.30 -10.75
CA LYS A 139 -5.92 3.85 -10.74
C LYS A 139 -4.97 5.04 -10.74
N ALA A 140 -3.97 5.03 -9.87
CA ALA A 140 -2.89 6.00 -9.89
C ALA A 140 -1.52 5.31 -9.90
N PRO A 141 -0.57 5.73 -10.75
CA PRO A 141 0.74 5.08 -10.87
C PRO A 141 1.59 5.26 -9.61
N ILE A 142 2.38 4.24 -9.30
CA ILE A 142 3.38 4.25 -8.23
C ILE A 142 4.77 4.09 -8.86
N GLU A 143 5.67 5.01 -8.52
CA GLU A 143 7.05 5.01 -8.99
C GLU A 143 8.01 4.54 -7.88
N GLY A 144 9.21 4.13 -8.29
CA GLY A 144 10.32 3.87 -7.36
C GLY A 144 10.35 2.48 -6.72
N ILE A 145 9.38 1.62 -7.03
CA ILE A 145 9.34 0.20 -6.67
C ILE A 145 9.35 -0.64 -7.96
N GLY A 146 10.41 -1.41 -8.17
CA GLY A 146 10.61 -2.22 -9.37
C GLY A 146 9.69 -3.45 -9.41
N GLN A 147 10.07 -4.47 -10.18
CA GLN A 147 9.47 -5.79 -10.05
C GLN A 147 9.89 -6.39 -8.71
N PRO A 148 8.97 -6.72 -7.80
CA PRO A 148 9.38 -7.25 -6.51
C PRO A 148 9.31 -8.77 -6.49
N GLU A 149 10.35 -9.36 -5.92
CA GLU A 149 10.29 -10.72 -5.39
C GLU A 149 9.51 -10.76 -4.07
N LYS A 150 9.55 -9.65 -3.31
CA LYS A 150 8.86 -9.50 -2.04
C LYS A 150 8.48 -8.04 -1.76
N VAL A 151 7.28 -7.82 -1.25
CA VAL A 151 6.77 -6.52 -0.78
C VAL A 151 6.12 -6.65 0.58
N GLY A 152 6.10 -5.56 1.34
CA GLY A 152 5.38 -5.47 2.60
C GLY A 152 4.11 -4.64 2.46
N LEU A 153 3.10 -4.96 3.26
CA LEU A 153 1.93 -4.13 3.48
C LEU A 153 1.87 -3.72 4.94
N LEU A 154 1.75 -2.42 5.17
CA LEU A 154 1.52 -1.86 6.50
C LEU A 154 0.11 -1.27 6.55
N LEU A 155 -0.71 -1.81 7.43
CA LEU A 155 -2.03 -1.29 7.75
C LEU A 155 -1.97 -0.52 9.08
N GLU A 156 -2.42 0.72 9.08
CA GLU A 156 -2.66 1.52 10.29
C GLU A 156 -4.15 1.83 10.33
N TYR A 157 -4.91 1.01 11.06
CA TYR A 157 -6.37 0.98 10.97
C TYR A 157 -6.99 2.32 11.40
N GLU A 158 -6.61 2.83 12.58
CA GLU A 158 -7.11 4.09 13.12
C GLU A 158 -6.67 5.30 12.29
N ALA A 159 -5.51 5.20 11.66
CA ALA A 159 -4.98 6.26 10.80
C ALA A 159 -5.52 6.19 9.37
N GLN A 160 -6.37 5.20 9.06
CA GLN A 160 -6.99 5.00 7.75
C GLN A 160 -5.94 4.94 6.62
N LYS A 161 -4.91 4.12 6.83
CA LYS A 161 -3.78 4.01 5.91
C LYS A 161 -3.44 2.57 5.61
N LEU A 162 -3.29 2.31 4.31
CA LEU A 162 -2.63 1.12 3.80
C LEU A 162 -1.37 1.56 3.04
N SER A 163 -0.20 1.08 3.44
CA SER A 163 1.08 1.47 2.84
C SER A 163 1.77 0.28 2.18
N LEU A 164 2.32 0.52 0.99
CA LEU A 164 3.20 -0.39 0.27
C LEU A 164 4.63 -0.16 0.75
N VAL A 165 5.30 -1.23 1.15
CA VAL A 165 6.65 -1.22 1.72
C VAL A 165 7.60 -1.97 0.79
N ASP A 166 8.70 -1.31 0.44
CA ASP A 166 9.86 -1.98 -0.14
C ASP A 166 10.62 -2.65 1.01
N VAL A 167 10.56 -3.99 1.07
CA VAL A 167 11.16 -4.79 2.15
C VAL A 167 12.69 -4.68 2.12
N ASN A 168 13.29 -4.56 0.92
CA ASN A 168 14.74 -4.48 0.78
C ASN A 168 15.28 -3.13 1.26
N ARG A 169 14.54 -2.05 0.99
CA ARG A 169 14.90 -0.70 1.43
C ARG A 169 14.38 -0.35 2.82
N VAL A 170 13.53 -1.19 3.39
CA VAL A 170 12.80 -0.94 4.65
C VAL A 170 12.16 0.45 4.62
N ALA A 171 11.46 0.75 3.53
CA ALA A 171 10.89 2.08 3.28
C ALA A 171 9.46 1.98 2.76
N VAL A 172 8.59 2.88 3.26
CA VAL A 172 7.28 3.10 2.66
C VAL A 172 7.48 3.72 1.28
N VAL A 173 6.94 3.07 0.27
CA VAL A 173 6.96 3.52 -1.13
C VAL A 173 5.74 4.39 -1.40
N HIS A 174 4.57 3.93 -0.99
CA HIS A 174 3.31 4.61 -1.23
C HIS A 174 2.32 4.34 -0.11
N THR A 175 1.38 5.28 0.10
CA THR A 175 0.31 5.14 1.09
C THR A 175 -1.02 5.49 0.46
N LEU A 176 -1.94 4.53 0.45
CA LEU A 176 -3.35 4.72 0.18
C LEU A 176 -4.03 5.29 1.42
N GLN A 177 -4.81 6.36 1.25
CA GLN A 177 -5.82 6.74 2.23
C GLN A 177 -7.03 5.82 2.07
N THR A 178 -7.55 5.33 3.18
CA THR A 178 -8.67 4.41 3.21
C THR A 178 -9.88 5.05 3.90
N ASP A 179 -11.02 4.37 3.83
CA ASP A 179 -12.26 4.76 4.54
C ASP A 179 -12.89 3.49 5.12
N PHE A 180 -12.21 2.83 6.05
CA PHE A 180 -12.70 1.61 6.69
C PHE A 180 -13.93 1.94 7.52
N ARG A 181 -15.06 1.33 7.15
CA ARG A 181 -16.34 1.45 7.85
C ARG A 181 -16.62 0.27 8.77
N GLY A 182 -15.74 -0.72 8.78
CA GLY A 182 -15.86 -1.94 9.55
C GLY A 182 -14.61 -2.81 9.45
N PRO A 183 -14.68 -4.06 9.91
CA PRO A 183 -13.58 -5.01 9.86
C PRO A 183 -13.09 -5.23 8.42
N VAL A 184 -11.77 -5.24 8.24
CA VAL A 184 -11.13 -5.56 6.96
C VAL A 184 -10.27 -6.80 7.06
N VAL A 185 -10.07 -7.49 5.95
CA VAL A 185 -9.20 -8.67 5.83
C VAL A 185 -8.15 -8.45 4.74
N PRO A 186 -6.93 -8.99 4.90
CA PRO A 186 -5.99 -9.11 3.78
C PRO A 186 -6.65 -9.79 2.58
N ALA A 187 -6.43 -9.24 1.40
CA ALA A 187 -7.09 -9.66 0.17
C ALA A 187 -6.10 -9.74 -1.00
N PHE A 188 -6.21 -10.80 -1.79
CA PHE A 188 -5.25 -11.12 -2.85
C PHE A 188 -5.97 -11.55 -4.12
N ALA A 189 -5.54 -11.04 -5.28
CA ALA A 189 -5.98 -11.49 -6.58
C ALA A 189 -4.77 -11.81 -7.46
N LEU A 190 -4.85 -12.90 -8.23
CA LEU A 190 -3.72 -13.45 -8.96
C LEU A 190 -4.20 -14.07 -10.28
N TRP A 191 -3.56 -13.74 -11.39
CA TRP A 191 -3.90 -14.29 -12.73
C TRP A 191 -2.80 -15.14 -13.34
N ASP A 192 -1.64 -15.22 -12.70
CA ASP A 192 -0.50 -16.05 -13.09
C ASP A 192 0.42 -16.33 -11.90
N GLY A 193 1.26 -17.36 -11.97
CA GLY A 193 2.26 -17.62 -10.93
C GLY A 193 1.68 -17.98 -9.56
N GLU A 194 2.38 -17.54 -8.50
CA GLU A 194 2.00 -17.79 -7.10
C GLU A 194 2.40 -16.64 -6.17
N LEU A 195 1.63 -16.47 -5.09
CA LEU A 195 1.91 -15.59 -3.96
C LEU A 195 2.12 -16.43 -2.70
N LEU A 196 3.04 -15.99 -1.83
CA LEU A 196 3.25 -16.56 -0.50
C LEU A 196 3.19 -15.43 0.53
N THR A 197 2.27 -15.55 1.48
CA THR A 197 2.07 -14.58 2.56
C THR A 197 2.93 -14.91 3.77
N HIS A 198 3.44 -13.88 4.43
CA HIS A 198 4.21 -13.97 5.67
C HIS A 198 3.57 -13.03 6.69
N SER A 199 2.79 -13.62 7.60
CA SER A 199 2.03 -12.92 8.64
C SER A 199 2.63 -13.17 10.03
N GLY A 200 2.11 -12.52 11.06
CA GLY A 200 2.62 -12.60 12.43
C GLY A 200 3.92 -11.81 12.65
N LEU A 201 4.26 -10.92 11.71
CA LEU A 201 5.50 -10.13 11.73
C LEU A 201 5.33 -8.86 12.56
N GLU A 202 6.38 -8.46 13.26
CA GLU A 202 6.47 -7.10 13.78
C GLU A 202 6.78 -6.14 12.62
N GLY A 203 5.97 -5.09 12.48
CA GLY A 203 6.15 -4.13 11.39
C GLY A 203 7.42 -3.31 11.55
N PRO A 204 8.12 -2.96 10.46
CA PRO A 204 9.35 -2.19 10.53
C PRO A 204 9.15 -0.84 11.23
N HIS A 205 10.14 -0.47 12.05
CA HIS A 205 10.25 0.85 12.64
C HIS A 205 10.82 1.82 11.59
N PHE A 206 9.94 2.40 10.79
CA PHE A 206 10.34 3.44 9.84
C PHE A 206 10.87 4.65 10.61
N ARG A 207 12.16 4.93 10.46
CA ARG A 207 12.71 6.20 10.93
C ARG A 207 11.98 7.31 10.19
N LYS A 208 11.31 8.20 10.94
CA LYS A 208 10.71 9.41 10.36
C LYS A 208 11.83 10.12 9.62
N ARG A 209 11.72 10.19 8.29
CA ARG A 209 12.63 11.00 7.48
C ARG A 209 12.50 12.41 8.05
N SER A 210 13.57 12.93 8.65
CA SER A 210 13.60 14.31 9.11
C SER A 210 13.13 15.13 7.92
N ARG A 211 12.04 15.90 8.07
CA ARG A 211 11.65 16.88 7.06
C ARG A 211 12.94 17.59 6.69
N SER A 212 13.36 17.48 5.42
CA SER A 212 14.44 18.30 4.91
C SER A 212 14.09 19.70 5.35
N LYS A 213 14.87 20.25 6.30
CA LYS A 213 14.75 21.66 6.62
C LYS A 213 14.96 22.31 5.26
N ARG A 214 13.93 23.00 4.74
CA ARG A 214 14.15 23.86 3.58
C ARG A 214 15.45 24.60 3.90
N PRO A 215 16.48 24.53 3.04
CA PRO A 215 17.69 25.29 3.30
C PRO A 215 17.21 26.72 3.59
N PRO A 216 17.69 27.35 4.68
CA PRO A 216 17.29 28.72 4.98
C PRO A 216 17.46 29.54 3.71
N LEU A 217 16.46 30.35 3.38
CA LEU A 217 16.57 31.29 2.28
C LEU A 217 17.83 32.11 2.54
N LEU A 218 18.88 31.87 1.74
CA LEU A 218 20.13 32.58 1.86
C LEU A 218 19.83 34.06 1.62
N ASP A 219 20.30 34.92 2.52
CA ASP A 219 20.13 36.35 2.34
C ASP A 219 20.88 36.84 1.10
N SER A 220 20.54 38.05 0.66
CA SER A 220 21.14 38.66 -0.53
C SER A 220 22.65 38.84 -0.44
N ARG A 221 23.22 38.91 0.77
CA ARG A 221 24.67 39.04 1.00
C ARG A 221 25.39 37.70 0.82
N THR A 222 24.76 36.63 1.25
CA THR A 222 25.30 35.26 1.17
C THR A 222 25.24 34.74 -0.26
N LEU A 223 24.14 35.02 -0.98
CA LEU A 223 24.04 34.74 -2.42
C LEU A 223 25.09 35.50 -3.23
N ARG A 224 25.38 36.77 -2.89
CA ARG A 224 26.44 37.55 -3.53
C ARG A 224 27.83 36.96 -3.27
N ARG A 225 28.12 36.48 -2.06
CA ARG A 225 29.40 35.83 -1.75
C ARG A 225 29.60 34.53 -2.53
N ILE A 226 28.56 33.70 -2.64
CA ILE A 226 28.61 32.44 -3.39
C ILE A 226 28.84 32.73 -4.88
N TRP A 227 28.13 33.71 -5.44
CA TRP A 227 28.32 34.13 -6.84
C TRP A 227 29.74 34.65 -7.10
N LEU A 228 30.28 35.50 -6.20
CA LEU A 228 31.64 36.02 -6.30
C LEU A 228 32.73 34.94 -6.17
N MET A 229 32.47 33.87 -5.40
CA MET A 229 33.39 32.74 -5.32
C MET A 229 33.36 31.88 -6.60
N GLN A 230 32.18 31.63 -7.16
CA GLN A 230 32.04 30.88 -8.42
C GLN A 230 32.59 31.67 -9.63
N SER A 231 32.46 33.00 -9.64
CA SER A 231 33.02 33.86 -10.69
C SER A 231 34.54 33.99 -10.64
N ARG A 232 35.19 33.63 -9.52
CA ARG A 232 36.66 33.56 -9.42
C ARG A 232 37.22 32.21 -9.87
N SER A 233 36.40 31.16 -9.86
CA SER A 233 36.75 29.82 -10.34
C SER A 233 36.60 29.65 -11.86
N LEU A 234 35.76 30.47 -12.48
CA LEU A 234 35.55 30.51 -13.92
C LEU A 234 36.22 31.79 -14.41
N GLY A 235 37.44 31.68 -14.94
CA GLY A 235 38.19 32.82 -15.46
C GLY A 235 37.34 33.69 -16.39
N SER A 236 37.41 35.00 -16.16
CA SER A 236 37.05 36.14 -17.03
C SER A 236 36.14 35.84 -18.23
N ASP A 237 34.88 36.29 -18.15
CA ASP A 237 34.24 37.19 -19.14
C ASP A 237 32.73 37.40 -18.94
N VAL A 238 32.28 37.65 -17.70
CA VAL A 238 30.93 38.22 -17.49
C VAL A 238 30.94 39.19 -16.31
N CYS A 239 31.70 40.28 -16.42
CA CYS A 239 31.65 41.37 -15.46
C CYS A 239 31.11 42.63 -16.14
N SER A 240 29.79 42.80 -16.13
CA SER A 240 29.18 44.11 -16.37
C SER A 240 28.03 44.33 -15.36
N PRO A 241 27.94 45.52 -14.70
CA PRO A 241 26.94 45.82 -13.68
C PRO A 241 25.48 45.72 -14.15
N VAL A 242 25.27 45.59 -15.47
CA VAL A 242 23.95 45.56 -16.11
C VAL A 242 23.25 44.19 -15.97
N ALA A 243 23.98 43.10 -15.69
CA ALA A 243 23.39 41.76 -15.57
C ALA A 243 22.58 41.54 -14.26
N PHE A 244 22.73 42.40 -13.25
CA PHE A 244 22.06 42.23 -11.96
C PHE A 244 20.59 42.71 -11.97
N SER A 245 20.19 43.57 -12.91
CA SER A 245 18.81 44.09 -12.95
C SER A 245 17.82 43.12 -13.61
N ALA A 246 18.29 42.14 -14.40
CA ALA A 246 17.44 41.19 -15.12
C ALA A 246 16.85 40.06 -14.25
N PHE A 247 17.18 39.99 -12.95
CA PHE A 247 16.71 38.95 -12.03
C PHE A 247 15.63 39.41 -11.03
N ARG A 248 15.25 40.70 -11.03
CA ARG A 248 14.07 41.13 -10.26
C ARG A 248 12.80 40.67 -11.00
N GLY A 249 12.34 39.46 -10.67
CA GLY A 249 11.01 38.98 -11.06
C GLY A 249 10.94 37.55 -11.60
N LYS A 250 12.05 36.83 -11.79
CA LYS A 250 12.02 35.44 -12.27
C LYS A 250 12.03 34.43 -11.12
N LYS A 251 11.15 33.42 -11.18
CA LYS A 251 11.13 32.30 -10.22
C LYS A 251 12.45 31.51 -10.32
N PRO A 252 13.13 31.17 -9.21
CA PRO A 252 14.36 30.40 -9.27
C PRO A 252 14.08 28.96 -9.76
N GLY A 253 14.91 28.48 -10.69
CA GLY A 253 14.91 27.09 -11.15
C GLY A 253 15.38 26.11 -10.08
N LYS A 254 15.16 24.80 -10.32
CA LYS A 254 15.56 23.72 -9.40
C LYS A 254 17.08 23.71 -9.18
N VAL A 255 17.49 23.65 -7.92
CA VAL A 255 18.89 23.39 -7.54
C VAL A 255 19.13 21.88 -7.59
N SER A 256 20.16 21.45 -8.31
CA SER A 256 20.63 20.07 -8.31
C SER A 256 22.00 19.98 -7.66
N TYR A 257 22.33 18.82 -7.10
CA TYR A 257 23.64 18.52 -6.53
C TYR A 257 24.31 17.44 -7.35
N LYS A 258 25.57 17.68 -7.77
CA LYS A 258 26.45 16.68 -8.35
C LYS A 258 27.79 16.77 -7.63
N ASP A 259 28.28 15.65 -7.11
CA ASP A 259 29.57 15.54 -6.41
C ASP A 259 29.76 16.58 -5.29
N ASN A 260 28.74 16.73 -4.44
CA ASN A 260 28.68 17.70 -3.33
C ASN A 260 28.80 19.18 -3.72
N ASN A 261 28.76 19.52 -5.01
CA ASN A 261 28.65 20.89 -5.49
C ASN A 261 27.22 21.23 -5.93
N ALA A 262 26.74 22.40 -5.50
CA ALA A 262 25.45 22.93 -5.92
C ALA A 262 25.57 23.51 -7.33
N ILE A 263 24.77 22.98 -8.27
CA ILE A 263 24.68 23.47 -9.64
C ILE A 263 23.31 24.11 -9.82
N LEU A 264 23.29 25.38 -10.22
CA LEU A 264 22.08 26.14 -10.47
C LEU A 264 21.78 26.12 -11.98
N THR A 265 20.82 25.32 -12.42
CA THR A 265 20.37 25.31 -13.81
C THR A 265 19.23 26.32 -13.99
N VAL A 266 19.45 27.35 -14.79
CA VAL A 266 18.43 28.31 -15.19
C VAL A 266 17.89 27.88 -16.55
N PHE A 267 16.62 27.49 -16.64
CA PHE A 267 15.99 27.22 -17.93
C PHE A 267 15.51 28.54 -18.56
N PRO A 268 15.71 28.78 -19.87
CA PRO A 268 14.97 29.80 -20.58
C PRO A 268 13.49 29.36 -20.70
N ASN A 269 12.57 30.31 -20.55
CA ASN A 269 11.13 30.05 -20.63
C ASN A 269 10.75 29.46 -21.99
N GLY A 270 10.07 28.32 -21.98
CA GLY A 270 9.16 27.85 -23.03
C GLY A 270 7.78 27.65 -22.41
#